data_AF-A0A1G7K091-F1
#
_entry.id   AF-A0A1G7K091-F1
#
_cell.length_a   1.000
_cell.length_b   1.000
_cell.length_c   1.000
_cell.angle_alpha   90.00
_cell.angle_beta   90.00
_cell.angle_gamma   90.00
#
_symmetry.space_group_name_H-M   'P 1'
#
loop_
_entity.id
_entity.type
_entity.pdbx_description
1 polymer ?
#
loop_
_entity_poly.entity_id
_entity_poly.type
_entity_poly.pdbx_seq_one_letter_code
_entity_poly.pdbx_strand_id
1 'polypeptide(L)'
;MHRRLFLAAAPLALAGCGAGEPVWAPDDALARVAYRHDGPPALTLITVKNLGSGNGAHTGLMINASQRVMFDPAGSYGHASIPERNDLLYGITPEVEASYISYHSRVSFTTVVQRKEVPAATAEQAFRLAKTAGPVPKVQCTRAASRLISALPGFERVGTTWFPDELSDRFGELPGVSTREFNENDSSSLRDATRSVARQLEG
;
A
#
# COMPACT_ATOMS: atom_id res chain seq x y z
N MET A 1 -50.53 40.47 -16.32
CA MET A 1 -50.14 39.48 -17.36
C MET A 1 -48.85 40.03 -17.99
N HIS A 2 -47.63 39.50 -17.90
CA HIS A 2 -47.06 38.22 -17.46
C HIS A 2 -45.64 38.43 -16.88
N ARG A 3 -45.37 37.69 -15.80
CA ARG A 3 -44.09 37.20 -15.21
C ARG A 3 -42.75 37.84 -15.64
N ARG A 4 -42.12 38.48 -14.65
CA ARG A 4 -40.65 38.59 -14.53
C ARG A 4 -40.05 37.19 -14.55
N LEU A 5 -39.25 36.84 -15.56
CA LEU A 5 -38.41 35.65 -15.53
C LEU A 5 -37.01 36.07 -15.05
N PHE A 6 -36.76 35.85 -13.76
CA PHE A 6 -35.40 35.69 -13.25
C PHE A 6 -34.85 34.39 -13.86
N LEU A 7 -33.89 34.46 -14.77
CA LEU A 7 -33.02 33.30 -15.05
C LEU A 7 -31.99 33.22 -13.92
N ALA A 8 -32.40 32.52 -12.86
CA ALA A 8 -31.50 32.02 -11.83
C ALA A 8 -30.57 30.95 -12.41
N ALA A 9 -29.38 30.91 -11.83
CA ALA A 9 -28.28 30.02 -12.11
C ALA A 9 -28.64 28.53 -12.16
N ALA A 10 -27.92 27.77 -13.00
CA ALA A 10 -27.66 26.36 -12.78
C ALA A 10 -26.24 26.00 -13.29
N PRO A 11 -25.23 25.88 -12.41
CA PRO A 11 -24.06 25.08 -12.75
C PRO A 11 -24.50 23.61 -12.64
N LEU A 12 -24.74 22.97 -13.79
CA LEU A 12 -24.95 21.53 -13.87
C LEU A 12 -23.63 20.79 -13.57
N ALA A 13 -23.60 20.17 -12.39
CA ALA A 13 -22.91 18.91 -12.05
C ALA A 13 -21.42 18.76 -12.42
N LEU A 14 -20.53 19.28 -11.57
CA LEU A 14 -19.21 18.69 -11.35
C LEU A 14 -19.33 17.56 -10.32
N ALA A 15 -20.02 16.46 -10.67
CA ALA A 15 -20.03 15.23 -9.88
C ALA A 15 -19.11 14.19 -10.53
N GLY A 16 -17.80 14.44 -10.45
CA GLY A 16 -16.77 13.55 -10.98
C GLY A 16 -15.45 13.63 -10.23
N CYS A 17 -15.44 14.17 -9.00
CA CYS A 17 -14.23 14.24 -8.18
C CYS A 17 -13.90 12.85 -7.58
N GLY A 18 -13.23 12.04 -8.41
CA GLY A 18 -12.09 11.19 -8.05
C GLY A 18 -12.18 10.40 -6.74
N ALA A 19 -13.14 9.48 -6.61
CA ALA A 19 -13.02 8.36 -5.68
C ALA A 19 -12.21 7.23 -6.34
N GLY A 20 -11.50 6.42 -5.54
CA GLY A 20 -10.84 5.21 -6.05
C GLY A 20 -11.85 4.19 -6.59
N GLU A 21 -11.39 3.25 -7.41
CA GLU A 21 -12.23 2.16 -7.91
C GLU A 21 -12.47 1.16 -6.77
N PRO A 22 -13.73 0.93 -6.34
CA PRO A 22 -14.00 0.03 -5.23
C PRO A 22 -13.83 -1.43 -5.65
N VAL A 23 -13.03 -2.16 -4.88
CA VAL A 23 -12.90 -3.63 -4.99
C VAL A 23 -13.37 -4.24 -3.68
N TRP A 24 -14.23 -5.26 -3.75
CA TRP A 24 -14.79 -5.88 -2.56
C TRP A 24 -14.88 -7.40 -2.68
N ALA A 25 -13.83 -8.09 -2.22
CA ALA A 25 -13.84 -9.54 -2.13
C ALA A 25 -14.80 -10.03 -1.02
N PRO A 26 -15.52 -11.16 -1.24
CA PRO A 26 -16.47 -11.70 -0.28
C PRO A 26 -15.75 -12.26 0.97
N ASP A 27 -16.47 -12.36 2.10
CA ASP A 27 -15.89 -12.74 3.40
C ASP A 27 -15.26 -14.13 3.40
N ASP A 28 -15.86 -15.08 2.68
CA ASP A 28 -15.36 -16.43 2.55
C ASP A 28 -14.01 -16.49 1.82
N ALA A 29 -13.81 -15.64 0.81
CA ALA A 29 -12.54 -15.52 0.11
C ALA A 29 -11.44 -14.99 1.03
N LEU A 30 -11.74 -13.97 1.85
CA LEU A 30 -10.79 -13.44 2.82
C LEU A 30 -10.44 -14.46 3.91
N ALA A 31 -11.44 -15.18 4.42
CA ALA A 31 -11.25 -16.19 5.46
C ALA A 31 -10.34 -17.33 4.99
N ARG A 32 -10.47 -17.75 3.72
CA ARG A 32 -9.63 -18.80 3.13
C ARG A 32 -8.16 -18.43 3.02
N VAL A 33 -7.85 -17.16 2.77
CA VAL A 33 -6.46 -16.70 2.62
C VAL A 33 -5.91 -16.04 3.88
N ALA A 34 -6.66 -16.05 4.99
CA ALA A 34 -6.25 -15.33 6.19
C ALA A 34 -4.90 -15.84 6.70
N TYR A 35 -3.87 -15.00 6.58
CA TYR A 35 -2.50 -15.38 6.90
C TYR A 35 -2.02 -14.65 8.16
N ARG A 36 -1.64 -15.43 9.17
CA ARG A 36 -0.92 -14.95 10.35
C ARG A 36 0.55 -15.28 10.15
N HIS A 37 1.39 -14.25 10.23
CA HIS A 37 2.83 -14.41 10.13
C HIS A 37 3.43 -14.71 11.50
N ASP A 38 4.44 -15.58 11.54
CA ASP A 38 5.09 -16.00 12.80
C ASP A 38 6.09 -14.97 13.36
N GLY A 39 6.42 -13.94 12.57
CA GLY A 39 7.29 -12.84 12.98
C GLY A 39 6.62 -11.81 13.89
N PRO A 40 7.41 -10.93 14.54
CA PRO A 40 6.88 -9.92 15.46
C PRO A 40 5.99 -8.90 14.73
N PRO A 41 5.04 -8.26 15.45
CA PRO A 41 4.21 -7.21 14.87
C PRO A 41 5.07 -6.08 14.32
N ALA A 42 4.74 -5.62 13.12
CA ALA A 42 5.60 -4.70 12.39
C ALA A 42 4.84 -3.91 11.34
N LEU A 43 5.41 -2.77 10.98
CA LEU A 43 5.05 -2.00 9.79
C LEU A 43 6.22 -2.06 8.82
N THR A 44 5.93 -2.40 7.57
CA THR A 44 6.91 -2.34 6.49
C THR A 44 6.44 -1.37 5.43
N LEU A 45 7.09 -0.21 5.35
CA LEU A 45 6.90 0.77 4.29
C LEU A 45 7.64 0.29 3.04
N ILE A 46 6.95 0.29 1.91
CA ILE A 46 7.52 -0.06 0.60
C ILE A 46 7.43 1.18 -0.28
N THR A 47 8.58 1.65 -0.76
CA THR A 47 8.70 2.82 -1.62
C THR A 47 9.35 2.43 -2.92
N VAL A 48 8.66 2.67 -4.04
CA VAL A 48 9.20 2.40 -5.38
C VAL A 48 9.76 3.70 -5.94
N LYS A 49 11.01 3.69 -6.37
CA LYS A 49 11.74 4.84 -6.91
C LYS A 49 12.08 4.62 -8.37
N ASN A 50 11.82 5.61 -9.21
CA ASN A 50 12.22 5.57 -10.62
C ASN A 50 13.71 5.88 -10.73
N LEU A 51 14.49 5.00 -11.37
CA LEU A 51 15.95 5.16 -11.51
C LEU A 51 16.34 6.26 -12.51
N GLY A 52 15.46 6.60 -13.46
CA GLY A 52 15.71 7.65 -14.44
C GLY A 52 15.54 9.05 -13.85
N SER A 53 14.42 9.31 -13.17
CA SER A 53 14.14 10.62 -12.57
C SER A 53 14.62 10.77 -11.13
N GLY A 54 14.91 9.67 -10.44
CA GLY A 54 15.22 9.63 -9.01
C GLY A 54 14.00 9.75 -8.09
N ASN A 55 12.81 10.05 -8.63
CA ASN A 55 11.61 10.33 -7.84
C ASN A 55 10.88 9.04 -7.45
N GLY A 56 10.24 9.10 -6.28
CA GLY A 56 9.27 8.14 -5.80
C GLY A 56 8.06 8.04 -6.74
N ALA A 57 7.75 6.81 -7.15
CA ALA A 57 6.65 6.48 -8.04
C ALA A 57 5.47 5.85 -7.31
N HIS A 58 5.70 5.17 -6.18
CA HIS A 58 4.64 4.45 -5.45
C HIS A 58 4.98 4.25 -3.97
N THR A 59 3.93 4.14 -3.14
CA THR A 59 3.99 3.78 -1.72
C THR A 59 2.99 2.66 -1.42
N GLY A 60 3.47 1.56 -0.85
CA GLY A 60 2.66 0.54 -0.18
C GLY A 60 3.03 0.39 1.30
N LEU A 61 2.11 -0.13 2.11
CA LEU A 61 2.33 -0.39 3.53
C LEU A 61 1.90 -1.80 3.90
N MET A 62 2.86 -2.67 4.21
CA MET A 62 2.57 -3.97 4.79
C MET A 62 2.42 -3.85 6.31
N ILE A 63 1.36 -4.44 6.83
CA ILE A 63 1.04 -4.43 8.26
C ILE A 63 1.04 -5.87 8.75
N ASN A 64 1.93 -6.18 9.68
CA ASN A 64 1.95 -7.46 10.37
C ASN A 64 1.26 -7.32 11.74
N ALA A 65 -0.03 -7.65 11.80
CA ALA A 65 -0.85 -7.64 13.01
C ALA A 65 -1.36 -9.06 13.30
N SER A 66 -2.58 -9.22 13.84
CA SER A 66 -3.31 -10.48 13.95
C SER A 66 -3.45 -11.21 12.61
N GLN A 67 -3.42 -10.44 11.53
CA GLN A 67 -3.32 -10.89 10.16
C GLN A 67 -2.29 -10.02 9.43
N ARG A 68 -1.54 -10.60 8.49
CA ARG A 68 -0.62 -9.86 7.63
C ARG A 68 -1.34 -9.41 6.35
N VAL A 69 -1.36 -8.11 6.14
CA VAL A 69 -2.07 -7.44 5.03
C VAL A 69 -1.18 -6.41 4.36
N MET A 70 -1.49 -6.07 3.11
CA MET A 70 -0.79 -5.03 2.35
C MET A 70 -1.80 -3.96 1.96
N PHE A 71 -1.60 -2.74 2.45
CA PHE A 71 -2.33 -1.58 2.00
C PHE A 71 -1.62 -1.00 0.77
N ASP A 72 -2.25 -1.13 -0.40
CA ASP A 72 -1.72 -0.72 -1.71
C ASP A 72 -2.73 0.14 -2.51
N PRO A 73 -2.90 1.42 -2.16
CA PRO A 73 -3.84 2.35 -2.82
C PRO A 73 -3.63 2.62 -4.31
N ALA A 74 -2.46 2.30 -4.89
CA ALA A 74 -2.28 2.51 -6.32
C ALA A 74 -3.03 1.45 -7.13
N GLY A 75 -3.27 0.27 -6.54
CA GLY A 75 -3.99 -0.84 -7.16
C GLY A 75 -3.31 -1.35 -8.43
N SER A 76 -1.97 -1.28 -8.51
CA SER A 76 -1.23 -1.74 -9.69
C SER A 76 -0.78 -3.20 -9.57
N TYR A 77 -0.82 -3.78 -8.37
CA TYR A 77 -0.50 -5.18 -8.08
C TYR A 77 -1.76 -5.95 -7.68
N GLY A 78 -1.97 -7.13 -8.25
CA GLY A 78 -3.10 -7.98 -7.91
C GLY A 78 -3.06 -9.32 -8.63
N HIS A 79 -3.77 -10.30 -8.08
CA HIS A 79 -3.99 -11.62 -8.69
C HIS A 79 -5.31 -12.20 -8.15
N ALA A 80 -5.96 -13.11 -8.88
CA ALA A 80 -7.24 -13.72 -8.47
C ALA A 80 -7.18 -14.45 -7.11
N SER A 81 -5.99 -14.92 -6.72
CA SER A 81 -5.74 -15.58 -5.43
C SER A 81 -5.37 -14.61 -4.29
N ILE A 82 -5.22 -13.32 -4.57
CA ILE A 82 -4.90 -12.27 -3.60
C ILE A 82 -6.14 -11.36 -3.50
N PRO A 83 -7.12 -11.71 -2.65
CA PRO A 83 -8.35 -10.96 -2.56
C PRO A 83 -8.12 -9.60 -1.89
N GLU A 84 -8.89 -8.62 -2.33
CA GLU A 84 -8.78 -7.22 -1.95
C GLU A 84 -10.09 -6.69 -1.35
N ARG A 85 -9.98 -5.80 -0.36
CA ARG A 85 -11.06 -4.85 -0.01
C ARG A 85 -10.54 -3.43 -0.01
N ASN A 86 -10.96 -2.66 -1.01
CA ASN A 86 -10.67 -1.23 -1.15
C ASN A 86 -9.21 -0.93 -0.80
N ASP A 87 -8.28 -1.37 -1.66
CA ASP A 87 -6.84 -1.19 -1.52
C ASP A 87 -6.14 -2.04 -0.44
N LEU A 88 -6.89 -2.83 0.34
CA LEU A 88 -6.31 -3.74 1.34
C LEU A 88 -6.27 -5.17 0.80
N LEU A 89 -5.06 -5.63 0.48
CA LEU A 89 -4.76 -6.99 0.04
C LEU A 89 -4.59 -7.92 1.23
N TYR A 90 -5.21 -9.10 1.15
CA TYR A 90 -5.16 -10.12 2.19
C TYR A 90 -4.37 -11.36 1.74
N GLY A 91 -3.92 -12.16 2.71
CA GLY A 91 -3.17 -13.39 2.43
C GLY A 91 -1.72 -13.14 2.01
N ILE A 92 -1.10 -12.12 2.61
CA ILE A 92 0.27 -11.74 2.29
C ILE A 92 1.22 -12.75 2.94
N THR A 93 1.51 -13.87 2.28
CA THR A 93 2.55 -14.84 2.67
C THR A 93 3.95 -14.33 2.28
N PRO A 94 5.05 -14.92 2.78
CA PRO A 94 6.41 -14.49 2.39
C PRO A 94 6.63 -14.52 0.87
N GLU A 95 6.01 -15.47 0.18
CA GLU A 95 6.04 -15.59 -1.28
C GLU A 95 5.28 -14.45 -1.96
N VAL A 96 4.09 -14.07 -1.44
CA VAL A 96 3.32 -12.92 -1.92
C VAL A 96 4.08 -11.61 -1.69
N GLU A 97 4.72 -11.44 -0.53
CA GLU A 97 5.59 -10.29 -0.25
C GLU A 97 6.76 -10.21 -1.25
N ALA A 98 7.44 -11.33 -1.49
CA ALA A 98 8.55 -11.38 -2.44
C ALA A 98 8.08 -11.08 -3.88
N SER A 99 6.91 -11.59 -4.27
CA SER A 99 6.25 -11.27 -5.55
C SER A 99 5.95 -9.78 -5.68
N TYR A 100 5.38 -9.17 -4.63
CA TYR A 100 5.07 -7.75 -4.60
C TYR A 100 6.34 -6.91 -4.80
N ILE A 101 7.43 -7.24 -4.09
CA ILE A 101 8.71 -6.53 -4.22
C ILE A 101 9.27 -6.72 -5.63
N SER A 102 9.30 -7.96 -6.14
CA SER A 102 9.78 -8.28 -7.49
C SER A 102 8.99 -7.56 -8.58
N TYR A 103 7.68 -7.47 -8.46
CA TYR A 103 6.81 -6.76 -9.42
C TYR A 103 7.18 -5.28 -9.56
N HIS A 104 7.63 -4.67 -8.47
CA HIS A 104 8.00 -3.25 -8.40
C HIS A 104 9.51 -2.98 -8.63
N SER A 105 10.38 -3.96 -8.42
CA SER A 105 11.83 -3.89 -8.67
C SER A 105 12.20 -4.31 -10.09
N ARG A 106 11.96 -3.44 -11.07
CA ARG A 106 12.28 -3.65 -12.49
C ARG A 106 13.54 -2.89 -12.93
N VAL A 107 14.08 -3.11 -14.12
CA VAL A 107 15.30 -2.44 -14.64
C VAL A 107 15.30 -0.92 -14.44
N SER A 108 14.13 -0.26 -14.53
CA SER A 108 13.98 1.20 -14.38
C SER A 108 13.51 1.64 -12.99
N PHE A 109 13.33 0.72 -12.04
CA PHE A 109 12.77 0.99 -10.72
C PHE A 109 13.52 0.24 -9.60
N THR A 110 13.85 0.98 -8.55
CA THR A 110 14.33 0.41 -7.29
C THR A 110 13.17 0.33 -6.30
N THR A 111 13.11 -0.73 -5.49
CA THR A 111 12.18 -0.81 -4.36
C THR A 111 12.94 -0.71 -3.05
N VAL A 112 12.61 0.30 -2.24
CA VAL A 112 13.12 0.49 -0.88
C VAL A 112 12.11 -0.10 0.10
N VAL A 113 12.57 -1.02 0.95
CA VAL A 113 11.76 -1.72 1.95
C VAL A 113 12.26 -1.35 3.34
N GLN A 114 11.44 -0.63 4.09
CA GLN A 114 11.76 -0.15 5.43
C GLN A 114 10.86 -0.81 6.47
N ARG A 115 11.44 -1.59 7.38
CA ARG A 115 10.69 -2.34 8.39
C ARG A 115 10.96 -1.79 9.78
N LYS A 116 9.88 -1.55 10.54
CA LYS A 116 9.89 -1.23 11.96
C LYS A 116 9.05 -2.24 12.74
N GLU A 117 9.64 -2.89 13.72
CA GLU A 117 8.88 -3.64 14.71
C GLU A 117 8.15 -2.68 15.65
N VAL A 118 6.91 -3.01 15.99
CA VAL A 118 6.02 -2.15 16.78
C VAL A 118 5.27 -2.97 17.84
N PRO A 119 4.74 -2.33 18.90
CA PRO A 119 3.83 -3.00 19.81
C PRO A 119 2.63 -3.61 19.05
N ALA A 120 2.14 -4.77 19.50
CA ALA A 120 1.00 -5.44 18.88
C ALA A 120 -0.23 -4.53 18.75
N ALA A 121 -0.51 -3.71 19.78
CA ALA A 121 -1.61 -2.75 19.76
C ALA A 121 -1.47 -1.70 18.64
N THR A 122 -0.24 -1.27 18.32
CA THR A 122 0.05 -0.33 17.23
C THR A 122 -0.17 -0.98 15.87
N ALA A 123 0.29 -2.21 15.68
CA ALA A 123 0.02 -2.96 14.44
C ALA A 123 -1.48 -3.21 14.23
N GLU A 124 -2.22 -3.55 15.30
CA GLU A 124 -3.68 -3.69 15.24
C GLU A 124 -4.41 -2.39 14.93
N GLN A 125 -3.93 -1.27 15.46
CA GLN A 125 -4.48 0.03 15.11
C GLN A 125 -4.24 0.35 13.63
N ALA A 126 -3.04 0.09 13.11
CA ALA A 126 -2.73 0.24 11.69
C ALA A 126 -3.66 -0.62 10.82
N PHE A 127 -3.87 -1.89 11.20
CA PHE A 127 -4.76 -2.80 10.49
C PHE A 127 -6.20 -2.27 10.47
N ARG A 128 -6.74 -1.80 11.61
CA ARG A 128 -8.09 -1.21 11.67
C ARG A 128 -8.22 0.03 10.79
N LEU A 129 -7.21 0.90 10.79
CA LEU A 129 -7.19 2.09 9.93
C LEU A 129 -7.20 1.69 8.45
N ALA A 130 -6.33 0.75 8.04
CA ALA A 130 -6.23 0.28 6.67
C ALA A 130 -7.56 -0.30 6.14
N LYS A 131 -8.30 -1.07 6.96
CA LYS A 131 -9.61 -1.63 6.60
C LYS A 131 -10.67 -0.60 6.22
N THR A 132 -10.47 0.67 6.60
CA THR A 132 -11.43 1.76 6.39
C THR A 132 -10.84 2.92 5.56
N ALA A 133 -9.62 2.76 5.05
CA ALA A 133 -8.88 3.82 4.38
C ALA A 133 -9.28 4.01 2.92
N GLY A 134 -9.63 2.93 2.22
CA GLY A 134 -10.02 2.94 0.82
C GLY A 134 -11.52 2.99 0.56
N PRO A 135 -11.93 3.17 -0.71
CA PRO A 135 -11.07 3.21 -1.89
C PRO A 135 -10.40 4.57 -2.07
N VAL A 136 -9.08 4.58 -2.20
CA VAL A 136 -8.25 5.77 -2.33
C VAL A 136 -8.04 6.12 -3.80
N PRO A 137 -8.07 7.41 -4.20
CA PRO A 137 -7.77 7.76 -5.59
C PRO A 137 -6.29 7.47 -5.87
N LYS A 138 -5.98 6.79 -6.99
CA LYS A 138 -4.65 6.23 -7.29
C LYS A 138 -3.46 7.17 -7.06
N VAL A 139 -3.62 8.47 -7.35
CA VAL A 139 -2.58 9.50 -7.15
C VAL A 139 -2.35 9.91 -5.68
N GLN A 140 -3.10 9.35 -4.73
CA GLN A 140 -3.01 9.69 -3.31
C GLN A 140 -2.39 8.57 -2.47
N CYS A 141 -1.74 7.57 -3.07
CA CYS A 141 -1.21 6.42 -2.34
C CYS A 141 -0.31 6.81 -1.16
N THR A 142 0.67 7.69 -1.39
CA THR A 142 1.56 8.19 -0.34
C THR A 142 0.83 9.02 0.70
N ARG A 143 -0.16 9.84 0.29
CA ARG A 143 -0.93 10.63 1.25
C ARG A 143 -1.76 9.75 2.17
N ALA A 144 -2.41 8.72 1.64
CA ALA A 144 -3.18 7.78 2.44
C ALA A 144 -2.28 7.00 3.39
N ALA A 145 -1.16 6.47 2.90
CA ALA A 145 -0.19 5.75 3.73
C ALA A 145 0.44 6.64 4.82
N SER A 146 0.92 7.84 4.48
CA SER A 146 1.53 8.76 5.44
C SER A 146 0.54 9.24 6.51
N ARG A 147 -0.72 9.49 6.14
CA ARG A 147 -1.79 9.82 7.10
C ARG A 147 -2.09 8.66 8.04
N LEU A 148 -2.15 7.43 7.52
CA LEU A 148 -2.36 6.23 8.32
C LEU A 148 -1.23 6.06 9.33
N ILE A 149 0.03 6.12 8.86
CA ILE A 149 1.23 5.98 9.70
C ILE A 149 1.26 7.08 10.78
N SER A 150 1.00 8.33 10.41
CA SER A 150 1.03 9.47 11.34
C SER A 150 -0.03 9.40 12.45
N ALA A 151 -1.09 8.61 12.26
CA ALA A 151 -2.13 8.41 13.26
C ALA A 151 -1.77 7.35 14.32
N LEU A 152 -0.59 6.71 14.20
CA LEU A 152 -0.12 5.67 15.10
C LEU A 152 0.72 6.26 16.24
N PRO A 153 0.60 5.73 17.47
CA PRO A 153 1.43 6.16 18.59
C PRO A 153 2.92 5.98 18.30
N GLY A 154 3.71 7.05 18.46
CA GLY A 154 5.15 7.06 18.22
C GLY A 154 5.57 7.30 16.76
N PHE A 155 4.62 7.64 15.88
CA PHE A 155 4.85 7.96 14.46
C PHE A 155 4.45 9.39 14.10
N GLU A 156 4.14 10.25 15.09
CA GLU A 156 3.63 11.60 14.90
C GLU A 156 4.58 12.47 14.06
N ARG A 157 5.89 12.23 14.19
CA ARG A 157 6.95 12.96 13.47
C ARG A 157 7.03 12.63 11.98
N VAL A 158 6.43 11.53 11.52
CA VAL A 158 6.40 11.17 10.09
C VAL A 158 5.60 12.22 9.30
N GLY A 159 4.49 12.68 9.88
CA GLY A 159 3.60 13.65 9.24
C GLY A 159 2.95 13.14 7.95
N THR A 160 1.98 13.91 7.45
CA THR A 160 1.36 13.61 6.15
C THR A 160 2.18 14.23 5.03
N THR A 161 2.40 13.49 3.95
CA THR A 161 3.05 13.98 2.73
C THR A 161 2.45 13.33 1.49
N TRP A 162 2.61 13.99 0.35
CA TRP A 162 2.25 13.48 -0.96
C TRP A 162 3.42 12.81 -1.68
N PHE A 163 4.65 12.97 -1.18
CA PHE A 163 5.87 12.56 -1.87
C PHE A 163 6.43 11.25 -1.30
N PRO A 164 6.53 10.17 -2.09
CA PRO A 164 6.98 8.88 -1.58
C PRO A 164 8.38 8.94 -0.97
N ASP A 165 9.29 9.71 -1.58
CA ASP A 165 10.66 9.86 -1.09
C ASP A 165 10.70 10.49 0.30
N GLU A 166 9.95 11.59 0.49
CA GLU A 166 9.88 12.26 1.78
C GLU A 166 9.28 11.35 2.86
N LEU A 167 8.26 10.55 2.53
CA LEU A 167 7.73 9.57 3.46
C LEU A 167 8.78 8.51 3.82
N SER A 168 9.52 8.01 2.82
CA SER A 168 10.57 7.01 3.02
C SER A 168 11.71 7.54 3.87
N ASP A 169 12.14 8.78 3.66
CA ASP A 169 13.22 9.41 4.42
C ASP A 169 12.81 9.57 5.88
N ARG A 170 11.64 10.18 6.13
CA ARG A 170 11.12 10.40 7.50
C ARG A 170 10.83 9.11 8.24
N PHE A 171 10.31 8.09 7.55
CA PHE A 171 10.10 6.77 8.16
C PHE A 171 11.45 6.12 8.48
N GLY A 172 12.43 6.21 7.57
CA GLY A 172 13.78 5.68 7.75
C GLY A 172 14.55 6.27 8.92
N GLU A 173 14.28 7.53 9.27
CA GLU A 173 14.88 8.21 10.43
C GLU A 173 14.33 7.74 11.79
N LEU A 174 13.24 6.99 11.81
CA LEU A 174 12.69 6.48 13.06
C LEU A 174 13.65 5.46 13.71
N PRO A 175 13.85 5.52 15.04
CA PRO A 175 14.70 4.55 15.73
C PRO A 175 14.24 3.10 15.51
N GLY A 176 15.17 2.21 15.21
CA GLY A 176 14.90 0.78 15.02
C GLY A 176 14.30 0.41 13.66
N VAL A 177 14.34 1.31 12.67
CA VAL A 177 14.02 0.96 11.29
C VAL A 177 15.20 0.27 10.62
N SER A 178 14.90 -0.83 9.93
CA SER A 178 15.83 -1.51 9.02
C SER A 178 15.43 -1.21 7.58
N THR A 179 16.42 -0.94 6.73
CA THR A 179 16.21 -0.57 5.32
C THR A 179 16.92 -1.58 4.42
N ARG A 180 16.22 -2.05 3.38
CA ARG A 180 16.79 -2.85 2.29
C ARG A 180 16.37 -2.27 0.96
N GLU A 181 17.24 -2.36 -0.03
CA GLU A 181 16.97 -1.92 -1.39
C GLU A 181 16.98 -3.12 -2.35
N PHE A 182 16.09 -3.13 -3.33
CA PHE A 182 15.94 -4.18 -4.33
C PHE A 182 15.88 -3.59 -5.73
N ASN A 183 16.78 -4.04 -6.61
CA ASN A 183 16.83 -3.70 -8.03
C ASN A 183 16.94 -4.99 -8.86
N GLU A 184 16.35 -5.02 -10.06
CA GLU A 184 16.45 -6.16 -10.98
C GLU A 184 17.89 -6.51 -11.37
N ASN A 185 18.79 -5.52 -11.37
CA ASN A 185 20.22 -5.71 -11.62
C ASN A 185 20.95 -6.37 -10.44
N ASP A 186 20.32 -6.37 -9.27
CA ASP A 186 20.87 -6.85 -8.01
C ASP A 186 19.98 -7.98 -7.49
N SER A 187 20.00 -9.14 -8.19
CA SER A 187 19.96 -10.47 -7.54
C SER A 187 19.50 -11.63 -8.44
N SER A 188 20.17 -12.76 -8.26
CA SER A 188 19.65 -14.11 -8.54
C SER A 188 18.41 -14.46 -7.69
N SER A 189 18.24 -13.87 -6.51
CA SER A 189 17.15 -14.18 -5.56
C SER A 189 15.78 -13.64 -5.95
N LEU A 190 15.68 -12.47 -6.59
CA LEU A 190 14.38 -11.95 -7.07
C LEU A 190 13.81 -12.80 -8.21
N ARG A 191 14.67 -13.28 -9.13
CA ARG A 191 14.27 -14.14 -10.27
C ARG A 191 13.75 -15.51 -9.82
N ASP A 192 14.25 -16.02 -8.71
CA ASP A 192 13.80 -17.30 -8.15
C ASP A 192 12.46 -17.17 -7.42
N ALA A 193 12.22 -16.04 -6.73
CA ALA A 193 10.94 -15.72 -6.11
C ALA A 193 9.80 -15.52 -7.14
N THR A 194 10.06 -14.85 -8.27
CA THR A 194 9.06 -14.72 -9.35
C THR A 194 8.64 -16.08 -9.89
N ARG A 195 9.59 -17.02 -10.06
CA ARG A 195 9.32 -18.38 -10.56
C ARG A 195 8.63 -19.30 -9.56
N SER A 196 8.86 -19.13 -8.25
CA SER A 196 8.12 -19.92 -7.25
C SER A 196 6.67 -19.46 -7.19
N VAL A 197 6.44 -18.14 -7.22
CA VAL A 197 5.11 -17.55 -7.15
C VAL A 197 4.31 -17.88 -8.41
N ALA A 198 4.87 -17.73 -9.62
CA ALA A 198 4.18 -18.12 -10.85
C ALA A 198 3.66 -19.57 -10.79
N ARG A 199 4.50 -20.51 -10.30
CA ARG A 199 4.10 -21.93 -10.14
C ARG A 199 3.04 -22.17 -9.07
N GLN A 200 2.88 -21.27 -8.11
CA GLN A 200 1.94 -21.40 -7.00
C GLN A 200 0.63 -20.64 -7.26
N LEU A 201 0.65 -19.69 -8.21
CA LEU A 201 -0.52 -18.97 -8.72
C LEU A 201 -1.19 -19.69 -9.91
N GLU A 202 -0.44 -20.56 -10.61
CA GLU A 202 -0.91 -21.37 -11.76
C GLU A 202 -1.41 -22.77 -11.37
N GLY A 203 -1.26 -23.19 -10.11
CA GLY A 203 -1.70 -24.50 -9.58
C GLY A 203 -2.90 -24.39 -8.66
#